data_AF-A0A653I5E5-F1
#
_entry.id   AF-A0A653I5E5-F1
#
_cell.length_a   1.000
_cell.length_b   1.000
_cell.length_c   1.000
_cell.angle_alpha   90.00
_cell.angle_beta   90.00
_cell.angle_gamma   90.00
#
_symmetry.space_group_name_H-M   'P 1'
#
loop_
_entity.id
_entity.type
_entity.pdbx_description
1 polymer ?
#
loop_
_entity_poly.entity_id
_entity_poly.type
_entity_poly.pdbx_seq_one_letter_code
_entity_poly.pdbx_strand_id
1 'polypeptide(L)'
;MWKFSGSIQYTCTTCGDGAEIPVDDFHIECIGGSERSMGSENIYEITYEFDCPKCNRPISLAFEASEYPVEFLNFVLNNSTGAQTDDEPVFEFLREIYSAKDVFQLYESISELVSALKGNPCLLRDISSREFEEVVAEIFRAKGFIVDLTKKTRDGGKDIIAVYTDGLGIRSKYFIECKHYAEDNKVGVDIVRALHGVMNTKDGPNKTILATTSTFTSGAKEFVENEAASKWDMALADYNEIVRWLDDYQES
;
A
#
# COMPACT_ATOMS: atom_id res chain seq x y z
N MET A 1 1.62 8.17 -6.02
CA MET A 1 1.34 8.77 -7.34
C MET A 1 1.27 7.62 -8.33
N TRP A 2 0.19 7.42 -9.10
CA TRP A 2 0.11 6.35 -10.10
C TRP A 2 0.77 6.80 -11.42
N LYS A 3 1.20 5.88 -12.29
CA LYS A 3 1.64 6.20 -13.64
C LYS A 3 1.13 5.17 -14.64
N PHE A 4 0.96 5.59 -15.89
CA PHE A 4 0.92 4.63 -16.99
C PHE A 4 2.31 4.04 -17.20
N SER A 5 2.36 2.76 -17.50
CA SER A 5 3.58 1.97 -17.53
C SER A 5 3.42 0.80 -18.51
N GLY A 6 4.42 -0.06 -18.57
CA GLY A 6 4.50 -1.15 -19.54
C GLY A 6 5.18 -0.70 -20.83
N SER A 7 4.93 -1.42 -21.90
CA SER A 7 5.51 -1.16 -23.20
C SER A 7 4.49 -1.47 -24.29
N ILE A 8 4.51 -0.68 -25.36
CA ILE A 8 3.60 -0.82 -26.48
C ILE A 8 4.36 -1.45 -27.64
N GLN A 9 4.03 -2.70 -27.95
CA GLN A 9 4.46 -3.31 -29.19
C GLN A 9 3.63 -2.76 -30.35
N TYR A 10 4.29 -2.27 -31.39
CA TYR A 10 3.64 -1.78 -32.60
C TYR A 10 4.14 -2.49 -33.86
N THR A 11 3.28 -2.57 -34.86
CA THR A 11 3.60 -3.03 -36.22
C THR A 11 3.13 -2.00 -37.24
N CYS A 12 4.06 -1.41 -37.99
CA CYS A 12 3.77 -0.46 -39.05
C CYS A 12 2.87 -1.09 -40.12
N THR A 13 1.70 -0.50 -40.33
CA THR A 13 0.71 -0.99 -41.30
C THR A 13 1.17 -0.95 -42.76
N THR A 14 2.24 -0.19 -43.06
CA THR A 14 2.74 -0.05 -44.44
C THR A 14 3.84 -1.06 -44.78
N CYS A 15 4.82 -1.26 -43.89
CA CYS A 15 6.02 -2.03 -44.20
C CYS A 15 6.26 -3.24 -43.28
N GLY A 16 5.38 -3.44 -42.30
CA GLY A 16 5.44 -4.53 -41.33
C GLY A 16 6.59 -4.43 -40.33
N ASP A 17 7.32 -3.32 -40.32
CA ASP A 17 8.37 -3.06 -39.32
C ASP A 17 7.74 -2.80 -37.95
N GLY A 18 8.30 -3.36 -36.89
CA GLY A 18 7.75 -3.25 -35.56
C GLY A 18 8.83 -3.23 -34.50
N ALA A 19 8.50 -2.61 -33.38
CA ALA A 19 9.35 -2.53 -32.20
C ALA A 19 8.46 -2.37 -30.96
N GLU A 20 9.11 -2.30 -29.81
CA GLU A 20 8.49 -2.07 -28.51
C GLU A 20 8.93 -0.69 -28.00
N ILE A 21 7.98 0.11 -27.53
CA ILE A 21 8.23 1.45 -26.99
C ILE A 21 7.76 1.48 -25.52
N PRO A 22 8.63 1.78 -24.54
CA PRO A 22 8.23 1.94 -23.16
C PRO A 22 7.20 3.07 -23.00
N VAL A 23 6.16 2.85 -22.20
CA VAL A 23 5.13 3.88 -21.93
C VAL A 23 5.73 5.10 -21.21
N ASP A 24 6.85 4.93 -20.51
CA ASP A 24 7.60 6.02 -19.87
C ASP A 24 8.08 7.09 -20.89
N ASP A 25 8.15 6.77 -22.19
CA ASP A 25 8.52 7.71 -23.25
C ASP A 25 7.32 8.47 -23.85
N PHE A 26 6.08 8.11 -23.48
CA PHE A 26 4.86 8.73 -24.00
C PHE A 26 4.57 10.06 -23.31
N HIS A 27 3.96 10.99 -24.05
CA HIS A 27 3.38 12.19 -23.47
C HIS A 27 2.01 11.86 -22.85
N ILE A 28 1.84 12.17 -21.56
CA ILE A 28 0.62 11.86 -20.79
C ILE A 28 0.03 13.17 -20.27
N GLU A 29 -1.21 13.48 -20.64
CA GLU A 29 -1.93 14.67 -20.19
C GLU A 29 -3.33 14.31 -19.66
N CYS A 30 -3.75 14.94 -18.56
CA CYS A 30 -5.14 14.87 -18.09
C CYS A 30 -5.97 15.89 -18.87
N ILE A 31 -6.80 15.41 -19.80
CA ILE A 31 -7.56 16.26 -20.74
C ILE A 31 -8.96 16.60 -20.22
N GLY A 32 -9.43 15.97 -19.14
CA GLY A 32 -10.73 16.27 -18.57
C GLY A 32 -11.18 15.31 -17.49
N GLY A 33 -12.43 15.47 -17.07
CA GLY A 33 -13.02 14.68 -16.00
C GLY A 33 -14.44 15.12 -15.65
N SER A 34 -15.16 14.28 -14.92
CA SER A 34 -16.52 14.58 -14.46
C SER A 34 -16.82 13.97 -13.10
N GLU A 35 -17.76 14.55 -12.35
CA GLU A 35 -18.25 13.92 -11.12
C GLU A 35 -19.36 12.93 -11.47
N ARG A 36 -19.21 11.68 -11.04
CA ARG A 36 -20.15 10.58 -11.30
C ARG A 36 -20.53 9.88 -10.00
N SER A 37 -21.44 8.91 -10.04
CA SER A 37 -22.05 8.32 -8.82
C SER A 37 -21.06 7.65 -7.84
N MET A 38 -19.86 7.25 -8.30
CA MET A 38 -18.83 6.61 -7.46
C MET A 38 -17.65 7.54 -7.15
N GLY A 39 -17.73 8.83 -7.50
CA GLY A 39 -16.68 9.82 -7.29
C GLY A 39 -16.26 10.51 -8.60
N SER A 40 -15.12 11.20 -8.55
CA SER A 40 -14.57 11.90 -9.72
C SER A 40 -14.00 10.91 -10.74
N GLU A 41 -14.12 11.27 -12.00
CA GLU A 41 -13.50 10.63 -13.15
C GLU A 41 -12.45 11.57 -13.73
N ASN A 42 -11.30 11.02 -14.13
CA ASN A 42 -10.31 11.72 -14.95
C ASN A 42 -10.13 10.98 -16.29
N ILE A 43 -9.87 11.72 -17.35
CA ILE A 43 -9.60 11.20 -18.69
C ILE A 43 -8.22 11.68 -19.10
N TYR A 44 -7.39 10.72 -19.52
CA TYR A 44 -6.00 10.95 -19.91
C TYR A 44 -5.81 10.66 -21.39
N GLU A 45 -5.01 11.48 -22.04
CA GLU A 45 -4.48 11.25 -23.37
C GLU A 45 -3.01 10.84 -23.25
N ILE A 46 -2.64 9.72 -23.88
CA ILE A 46 -1.32 9.09 -23.83
C ILE A 46 -0.83 8.95 -25.27
N THR A 47 0.17 9.74 -25.67
CA THR A 47 0.57 9.88 -27.08
C THR A 47 2.07 9.73 -27.31
N TYR A 48 2.44 9.11 -28.43
CA TYR A 48 3.80 9.04 -28.94
C TYR A 48 3.80 9.08 -30.47
N GLU A 49 4.41 10.11 -31.05
CA GLU A 49 4.43 10.36 -32.49
C GLU A 49 5.84 10.25 -33.07
N PHE A 50 5.99 9.53 -34.17
CA PHE A 50 7.28 9.31 -34.84
C PHE A 50 7.11 8.86 -36.29
N ASP A 51 8.19 8.91 -37.06
CA ASP A 51 8.24 8.31 -38.40
C ASP A 51 8.78 6.88 -38.34
N CYS A 52 8.14 5.96 -39.07
CA CYS A 52 8.58 4.57 -39.16
C CYS A 52 10.06 4.50 -39.60
N PRO A 53 10.96 3.86 -38.82
CA PRO A 53 12.40 3.83 -39.13
C PRO A 53 12.74 3.22 -40.50
N LYS A 54 11.88 2.35 -41.01
CA LYS A 54 12.10 1.64 -42.29
C LYS A 54 11.50 2.33 -43.51
N CYS A 55 10.30 2.90 -43.40
CA CYS A 55 9.58 3.45 -44.56
C CYS A 55 9.27 4.95 -44.46
N ASN A 56 9.64 5.59 -43.34
CA ASN A 56 9.50 7.02 -43.09
C ASN A 56 8.07 7.56 -43.22
N ARG A 57 7.07 6.71 -42.95
CA ARG A 57 5.68 7.13 -42.83
C ARG A 57 5.34 7.48 -41.38
N PRO A 58 4.49 8.48 -41.15
CA PRO A 58 4.12 8.89 -39.81
C PRO A 58 3.32 7.80 -39.10
N ILE A 59 3.61 7.61 -37.82
CA ILE A 59 2.92 6.75 -36.87
C ILE A 59 2.58 7.61 -35.66
N SER A 60 1.33 7.49 -35.18
CA SER A 60 0.89 8.07 -33.91
C SER A 60 0.32 6.96 -33.06
N LEU A 61 0.99 6.62 -31.97
CA LEU A 61 0.49 5.71 -30.96
C LEU A 61 -0.27 6.55 -29.94
N ALA A 62 -1.60 6.43 -29.92
CA ALA A 62 -2.47 7.29 -29.14
C ALA A 62 -3.49 6.46 -28.37
N PHE A 63 -3.59 6.69 -27.08
CA PHE A 63 -4.53 6.02 -26.20
C PHE A 63 -5.28 7.04 -25.36
N GLU A 64 -6.57 6.79 -25.16
CA GLU A 64 -7.40 7.51 -24.21
C GLU A 64 -7.73 6.59 -23.04
N ALA A 65 -7.40 7.00 -21.82
CA ALA A 65 -7.63 6.19 -20.62
C ALA A 65 -8.56 6.91 -19.65
N SER A 66 -9.57 6.21 -19.14
CA SER A 66 -10.48 6.70 -18.10
C SER A 66 -10.11 6.12 -16.75
N GLU A 67 -9.95 7.00 -15.77
CA GLU A 67 -9.78 6.69 -14.36
C GLU A 67 -11.11 6.98 -13.65
N TYR A 68 -11.88 5.95 -13.30
CA TYR A 68 -13.16 6.11 -12.62
C TYR A 68 -13.55 4.91 -11.73
N PRO A 69 -13.76 5.15 -10.41
CA PRO A 69 -13.44 6.38 -9.69
C PRO A 69 -11.92 6.66 -9.70
N VAL A 70 -11.51 7.87 -9.30
CA VAL A 70 -10.08 8.21 -9.11
C VAL A 70 -9.36 7.06 -8.37
N GLU A 71 -8.15 6.74 -8.84
CA GLU A 71 -7.28 5.61 -8.49
C GLU A 71 -7.64 4.25 -9.11
N PHE A 72 -8.66 4.17 -9.98
CA PHE A 72 -9.03 2.92 -10.69
C PHE A 72 -9.10 3.12 -12.20
N LEU A 73 -8.31 2.35 -12.95
CA LEU A 73 -8.45 2.28 -14.41
C LEU A 73 -9.80 1.65 -14.77
N ASN A 74 -10.62 2.41 -15.48
CA ASN A 74 -11.94 1.99 -15.93
C ASN A 74 -11.89 1.43 -17.36
N PHE A 75 -11.28 2.17 -18.30
CA PHE A 75 -11.07 1.70 -19.67
C PHE A 75 -9.85 2.36 -20.31
N VAL A 76 -9.37 1.73 -21.39
CA VAL A 76 -8.42 2.30 -22.35
C VAL A 76 -9.01 2.14 -23.75
N LEU A 77 -8.92 3.18 -24.56
CA LEU A 77 -9.29 3.19 -25.97
C LEU A 77 -8.05 3.43 -26.80
N ASN A 78 -7.83 2.58 -27.80
CA ASN A 78 -6.73 2.72 -28.73
C ASN A 78 -7.15 3.56 -29.94
N ASN A 79 -6.57 4.74 -30.07
CA ASN A 79 -6.78 5.70 -31.14
C ASN A 79 -5.56 5.79 -32.09
N SER A 80 -4.66 4.80 -32.03
CA SER A 80 -3.40 4.80 -32.80
C SER A 80 -3.64 4.77 -34.32
N THR A 81 -2.76 5.43 -35.06
CA THR A 81 -2.78 5.50 -36.53
C THR A 81 -1.40 5.21 -37.12
N GLY A 82 -1.37 4.66 -38.35
CA GLY A 82 -0.12 4.30 -39.03
C GLY A 82 0.51 2.98 -38.55
N ALA A 83 0.13 2.47 -37.38
CA ALA A 83 0.54 1.18 -36.83
C ALA A 83 -0.65 0.42 -36.20
N GLN A 84 -0.54 -0.90 -36.17
CA GLN A 84 -1.31 -1.76 -35.26
C GLN A 84 -0.54 -1.89 -33.96
N THR A 85 -1.21 -1.91 -32.81
CA THR A 85 -0.58 -2.23 -31.52
C THR A 85 -1.18 -3.51 -30.96
N ASP A 86 -0.34 -4.29 -30.30
CA ASP A 86 -0.74 -5.57 -29.69
C ASP A 86 -1.03 -5.42 -28.19
N ASP A 87 -0.57 -4.31 -27.59
CA ASP A 87 -0.72 -3.98 -26.18
C ASP A 87 -1.37 -2.61 -25.97
N GLU A 88 -1.81 -2.38 -24.73
CA GLU A 88 -2.36 -1.12 -24.23
C GLU A 88 -1.55 -0.65 -23.02
N PRO A 89 -1.48 0.68 -22.75
CA PRO A 89 -0.84 1.19 -21.55
C PRO A 89 -1.46 0.58 -20.31
N VAL A 90 -0.62 0.00 -19.45
CA VAL A 90 -1.09 -0.59 -18.20
C VAL A 90 -0.99 0.43 -17.07
N PHE A 91 -2.00 0.38 -16.19
CA PHE A 91 -2.07 1.22 -15.02
C PHE A 91 -1.27 0.57 -13.89
N GLU A 92 -0.07 1.07 -13.63
CA GLU A 92 0.69 0.68 -12.46
C GLU A 92 0.47 1.70 -11.35
N PHE A 93 -0.01 1.18 -10.22
CA PHE A 93 0.18 1.88 -8.98
C PHE A 93 1.67 1.85 -8.68
N LEU A 94 2.39 2.92 -9.04
CA LEU A 94 3.64 3.22 -8.36
C LEU A 94 3.26 3.38 -6.89
N ARG A 95 3.51 2.31 -6.14
CA ARG A 95 3.80 2.44 -4.72
C ARG A 95 4.85 3.55 -4.69
N GLU A 96 4.56 4.63 -3.99
CA GLU A 96 5.62 5.55 -3.59
C GLU A 96 6.52 4.73 -2.67
N ILE A 97 7.38 3.91 -3.27
CA ILE A 97 8.67 3.62 -2.72
C ILE A 97 9.29 5.02 -2.77
N TYR A 98 9.39 5.64 -1.60
CA TYR A 98 10.39 6.66 -1.34
C TYR A 98 11.63 6.37 -2.23
N SER A 99 12.31 7.37 -2.80
CA SER A 99 13.56 7.04 -3.51
C SER A 99 14.44 6.22 -2.57
N ALA A 100 15.29 5.31 -3.05
CA ALA A 100 16.10 4.49 -2.14
C ALA A 100 16.77 5.35 -1.04
N LYS A 101 17.17 6.58 -1.38
CA LYS A 101 17.69 7.58 -0.46
C LYS A 101 16.67 8.08 0.57
N ASP A 102 15.44 8.37 0.17
CA ASP A 102 14.35 8.77 1.08
C ASP A 102 13.88 7.61 1.97
N VAL A 103 13.93 6.36 1.45
CA VAL A 103 13.74 5.14 2.24
C VAL A 103 14.85 5.10 3.29
N PHE A 104 16.12 5.15 2.89
CA PHE A 104 17.25 5.09 3.82
C PHE A 104 17.20 6.18 4.89
N GLN A 105 16.89 7.43 4.53
CA GLN A 105 16.77 8.53 5.50
C GLN A 105 15.58 8.38 6.45
N LEU A 106 14.43 7.91 5.95
CA LEU A 106 13.28 7.59 6.79
C LEU A 106 13.60 6.43 7.74
N TYR A 107 14.29 5.40 7.25
CA TYR A 107 14.71 4.23 8.02
C TYR A 107 15.72 4.59 9.12
N GLU A 108 16.75 5.39 8.83
CA GLU A 108 17.66 5.89 9.88
C GLU A 108 16.89 6.70 10.94
N SER A 109 15.98 7.58 10.51
CA SER A 109 15.19 8.40 11.45
C SER A 109 14.23 7.58 12.31
N ILE A 110 13.66 6.48 11.77
CA ILE A 110 12.72 5.65 12.52
C ILE A 110 13.45 4.72 13.49
N SER A 111 14.62 4.17 13.12
CA SER A 111 15.43 3.36 14.02
C SER A 111 15.98 4.19 15.20
N GLU A 112 16.35 5.45 14.95
CA GLU A 112 16.67 6.43 16.00
C GLU A 112 15.46 6.69 16.91
N LEU A 113 14.27 6.91 16.34
CA LEU A 113 13.04 7.09 17.11
C LEU A 113 12.74 5.86 17.99
N VAL A 114 12.80 4.65 17.42
CA VAL A 114 12.58 3.40 18.16
C VAL A 114 13.59 3.27 19.31
N SER A 115 14.85 3.63 19.08
CA SER A 115 15.89 3.63 20.12
C SER A 115 15.64 4.66 21.22
N ALA A 116 15.16 5.86 20.87
CA ALA A 116 14.77 6.88 21.83
C ALA A 116 13.55 6.45 22.66
N LEU A 117 12.54 5.84 22.02
CA LEU A 117 11.36 5.27 22.67
C LEU A 117 11.72 4.10 23.58
N LYS A 118 12.67 3.24 23.20
CA LYS A 118 13.21 2.19 24.06
C LYS A 118 13.84 2.76 25.33
N GLY A 119 14.61 3.84 25.21
CA GLY A 119 15.22 4.53 26.36
C GLY A 119 14.21 5.28 27.23
N ASN A 120 13.11 5.75 26.65
CA ASN A 120 12.05 6.46 27.37
C ASN A 120 10.64 6.18 26.79
N PRO A 121 10.00 5.06 27.18
CA PRO A 121 8.77 4.61 26.54
C PRO A 121 7.55 5.53 26.72
N CYS A 122 7.56 6.43 27.70
CA CYS A 122 6.43 7.36 27.88
C CYS A 122 6.22 8.30 26.68
N LEU A 123 7.27 8.55 25.91
CA LEU A 123 7.25 9.35 24.68
C LEU A 123 6.38 8.71 23.58
N LEU A 124 6.01 7.43 23.69
CA LEU A 124 5.02 6.80 22.79
C LEU A 124 3.69 7.57 22.77
N ARG A 125 3.35 8.30 23.85
CA ARG A 125 2.13 9.11 23.90
C ARG A 125 2.25 10.46 23.20
N ASP A 126 3.48 10.92 22.96
CA ASP A 126 3.78 12.26 22.45
C ASP A 126 4.05 12.28 20.94
N ILE A 127 4.33 11.11 20.34
CA ILE A 127 4.45 10.95 18.89
C ILE A 127 3.08 11.03 18.20
N SER A 128 3.08 11.33 16.91
CA SER A 128 1.87 11.28 16.10
C SER A 128 1.38 9.85 15.86
N SER A 129 0.11 9.70 15.49
CA SER A 129 -0.45 8.38 15.15
C SER A 129 0.31 7.71 14.00
N ARG A 130 0.82 8.49 13.05
CA ARG A 130 1.60 7.94 11.93
C ARG A 130 2.98 7.45 12.38
N GLU A 131 3.67 8.22 13.23
CA GLU A 131 4.94 7.77 13.82
C GLU A 131 4.73 6.50 14.65
N PHE A 132 3.59 6.35 15.34
CA PHE A 132 3.25 5.12 16.04
C PHE A 132 3.09 3.92 15.10
N GLU A 133 2.38 4.08 13.97
CA GLU A 133 2.31 3.06 12.91
C GLU A 133 3.71 2.68 12.40
N GLU A 134 4.57 3.68 12.16
CA GLU A 134 5.93 3.50 11.64
C GLU A 134 6.84 2.79 12.65
N VAL A 135 6.73 3.09 13.94
CA VAL A 135 7.44 2.40 15.03
C VAL A 135 7.03 0.93 15.11
N VAL A 136 5.72 0.64 15.06
CA VAL A 136 5.23 -0.75 15.06
C VAL A 136 5.71 -1.48 13.81
N ALA A 137 5.64 -0.83 12.64
CA ALA A 137 6.14 -1.41 11.39
C ALA A 137 7.64 -1.76 11.49
N GLU A 138 8.45 -0.86 12.05
CA GLU A 138 9.89 -1.06 12.20
C GLU A 138 10.23 -2.21 13.15
N ILE A 139 9.52 -2.33 14.28
CA ILE A 139 9.65 -3.47 15.18
C ILE A 139 9.42 -4.79 14.43
N PHE A 140 8.39 -4.86 13.59
CA PHE A 140 8.10 -6.08 12.81
C PHE A 140 9.19 -6.34 11.76
N ARG A 141 9.71 -5.30 11.09
CA ARG A 141 10.84 -5.45 10.16
C ARG A 141 12.07 -6.02 10.84
N ALA A 142 12.46 -5.49 12.00
CA ALA A 142 13.57 -5.99 12.79
C ALA A 142 13.38 -7.45 13.25
N LYS A 143 12.15 -7.96 13.27
CA LYS A 143 11.82 -9.39 13.52
C LYS A 143 11.76 -10.23 12.24
N GLY A 144 12.21 -9.70 11.09
CA GLY A 144 12.32 -10.42 9.83
C GLY A 144 11.04 -10.46 9.00
N PHE A 145 10.07 -9.59 9.27
CA PHE A 145 8.89 -9.45 8.43
C PHE A 145 9.17 -8.52 7.24
N ILE A 146 8.57 -8.84 6.10
CA ILE A 146 8.38 -7.88 5.01
C ILE A 146 7.15 -7.06 5.36
N VAL A 147 7.32 -5.74 5.52
CA VAL A 147 6.27 -4.87 6.08
C VAL A 147 5.90 -3.74 5.11
N ASP A 148 4.61 -3.68 4.77
CA ASP A 148 3.98 -2.60 4.01
C ASP A 148 3.09 -1.76 4.95
N LEU A 149 3.35 -0.44 5.03
CA LEU A 149 2.46 0.53 5.70
C LEU A 149 1.34 0.94 4.72
N THR A 150 0.10 0.89 5.16
CA THR A 150 -1.03 1.35 4.34
C THR A 150 -1.13 2.88 4.37
N LYS A 151 -1.85 3.46 3.39
CA LYS A 151 -2.14 4.89 3.36
C LYS A 151 -3.10 5.25 4.49
N LYS A 152 -3.07 6.51 4.94
CA LYS A 152 -4.03 7.11 5.90
C LYS A 152 -5.51 7.10 5.45
N THR A 153 -5.80 6.63 4.23
CA THR A 153 -7.17 6.47 3.75
C THR A 153 -7.84 5.35 4.54
N ARG A 154 -9.16 5.47 4.81
CA ARG A 154 -9.95 4.56 5.65
C ARG A 154 -10.12 3.16 5.01
N ASP A 155 -9.03 2.48 4.69
CA ASP A 155 -9.02 1.18 4.03
C ASP A 155 -9.17 0.06 5.04
N GLY A 156 -10.40 -0.11 5.52
CA GLY A 156 -10.87 -1.40 6.04
C GLY A 156 -10.23 -1.88 7.34
N GLY A 157 -9.63 -0.98 8.14
CA GLY A 157 -9.17 -1.27 9.50
C GLY A 157 -7.86 -2.06 9.55
N LYS A 158 -6.86 -1.69 8.74
CA LYS A 158 -5.46 -2.11 8.93
C LYS A 158 -4.50 -1.00 8.50
N ASP A 159 -3.53 -0.70 9.36
CA ASP A 159 -2.48 0.29 9.11
C ASP A 159 -1.20 -0.34 8.56
N ILE A 160 -0.98 -1.64 8.86
CA ILE A 160 0.24 -2.36 8.47
C ILE A 160 -0.12 -3.76 7.96
N ILE A 161 0.54 -4.17 6.88
CA ILE A 161 0.56 -5.53 6.37
C ILE A 161 1.97 -6.10 6.58
N ALA A 162 2.09 -7.15 7.40
CA ALA A 162 3.36 -7.78 7.69
C ALA A 162 3.36 -9.24 7.20
N VAL A 163 4.34 -9.62 6.39
CA VAL A 163 4.48 -10.99 5.88
C VAL A 163 5.78 -11.59 6.38
N TYR A 164 5.67 -12.70 7.11
CA TYR A 164 6.81 -13.50 7.53
C TYR A 164 6.89 -14.76 6.70
N THR A 165 8.11 -15.15 6.34
CA THR A 165 8.39 -16.46 5.74
C THR A 165 9.31 -17.20 6.69
N ASP A 166 8.83 -18.33 7.23
CA ASP A 166 9.63 -19.12 8.16
C ASP A 166 10.77 -19.88 7.46
N GLY A 167 11.61 -20.56 8.23
CA GLY A 167 12.73 -21.34 7.70
C GLY A 167 12.31 -22.54 6.83
N LEU A 168 11.03 -22.89 6.79
CA LEU A 168 10.47 -23.93 5.91
C LEU A 168 9.86 -23.34 4.62
N GLY A 169 9.88 -22.02 4.47
CA GLY A 169 9.28 -21.32 3.32
C GLY A 169 7.77 -21.07 3.46
N ILE A 170 7.18 -21.32 4.64
CA ILE A 170 5.75 -21.11 4.87
C ILE A 170 5.51 -19.63 5.17
N ARG A 171 4.57 -19.03 4.43
CA ARG A 171 4.22 -17.62 4.57
C ARG A 171 3.07 -17.41 5.55
N SER A 172 3.22 -16.45 6.44
CA SER A 172 2.18 -15.95 7.33
C SER A 172 1.99 -14.46 7.10
N LYS A 173 0.74 -14.04 6.87
CA LYS A 173 0.35 -12.65 6.62
C LYS A 173 -0.42 -12.10 7.81
N TYR A 174 0.02 -10.98 8.36
CA TYR A 174 -0.62 -10.30 9.47
C TYR A 174 -1.16 -8.95 9.03
N PHE A 175 -2.34 -8.60 9.53
CA PHE A 175 -2.85 -7.23 9.48
C PHE A 175 -2.78 -6.61 10.87
N ILE A 176 -2.21 -5.42 10.95
CA ILE A 176 -2.04 -4.72 12.21
C ILE A 176 -2.75 -3.39 12.10
N GLU A 177 -3.65 -3.11 13.03
CA GLU A 177 -4.30 -1.82 13.22
C GLU A 177 -3.67 -1.14 14.43
N CYS A 178 -3.33 0.13 14.30
CA CYS A 178 -2.70 0.96 15.32
C CYS A 178 -3.69 2.01 15.82
N LYS A 179 -3.94 2.04 17.13
CA LYS A 179 -4.74 3.07 17.80
C LYS A 179 -3.88 3.86 18.76
N HIS A 180 -3.45 5.04 18.32
CA HIS A 180 -2.75 6.00 19.17
C HIS A 180 -3.75 6.78 20.03
N TYR A 181 -4.07 6.24 21.21
CA TYR A 181 -5.02 6.82 22.15
C TYR A 181 -4.33 7.27 23.44
N ALA A 182 -4.94 8.24 24.11
CA ALA A 182 -4.56 8.65 25.46
C ALA A 182 -4.78 7.51 26.47
N GLU A 183 -4.05 7.56 27.60
CA GLU A 183 -4.04 6.51 28.63
C GLU A 183 -5.43 6.19 29.19
N ASP A 184 -6.24 7.23 29.36
CA ASP A 184 -7.60 7.16 29.89
C ASP A 184 -8.64 6.77 28.83
N ASN A 185 -8.29 6.80 27.55
CA ASN A 185 -9.14 6.43 26.44
C ASN A 185 -8.89 4.99 25.99
N LYS A 186 -9.61 4.04 26.60
CA LYS A 186 -9.45 2.60 26.32
C LYS A 186 -10.09 2.20 25.00
N VAL A 187 -9.47 1.23 24.32
CA VAL A 187 -10.01 0.62 23.10
C VAL A 187 -11.21 -0.28 23.45
N GLY A 188 -12.36 0.03 22.85
CA GLY A 188 -13.62 -0.68 23.03
C GLY A 188 -13.77 -1.93 22.17
N VAL A 189 -14.72 -2.80 22.52
CA VAL A 189 -14.98 -4.07 21.83
C VAL A 189 -15.40 -3.90 20.37
N ASP A 190 -16.01 -2.78 20.00
CA ASP A 190 -16.47 -2.54 18.62
C ASP A 190 -15.31 -2.48 17.62
N ILE A 191 -14.18 -1.88 18.02
CA ILE A 191 -12.96 -1.81 17.19
C ILE A 191 -12.36 -3.22 17.03
N VAL A 192 -12.34 -3.99 18.12
CA VAL A 192 -11.85 -5.38 18.12
C VAL A 192 -12.67 -6.25 17.18
N ARG A 193 -14.01 -6.16 17.26
CA ARG A 193 -14.93 -6.89 16.39
C ARG A 193 -14.80 -6.49 14.93
N ALA A 194 -14.65 -5.20 14.66
CA ALA A 194 -14.45 -4.69 13.30
C ALA A 194 -13.18 -5.28 12.67
N LEU A 195 -12.06 -5.23 13.38
CA LEU A 195 -10.79 -5.80 12.90
C LEU A 195 -10.87 -7.33 12.75
N HIS A 196 -11.48 -8.04 13.70
CA HIS A 196 -11.69 -9.48 13.59
C HIS A 196 -12.51 -9.84 12.34
N GLY A 197 -13.47 -9.00 11.93
CA GLY A 197 -14.23 -9.18 10.70
C GLY A 197 -13.36 -9.19 9.42
N VAL A 198 -12.19 -8.53 9.45
CA VAL A 198 -11.26 -8.46 8.30
C VAL A 198 -10.61 -9.81 8.01
N MET A 199 -10.52 -10.72 9.00
CA MET A 199 -9.92 -12.06 8.86
C MET A 199 -10.48 -12.85 7.67
N ASN A 200 -11.80 -12.75 7.45
CA ASN A 200 -12.52 -13.56 6.45
C ASN A 200 -12.71 -12.83 5.10
N THR A 201 -11.96 -11.76 4.86
CA THR A 201 -11.99 -11.04 3.58
C THR A 201 -11.18 -11.77 2.51
N LYS A 202 -11.47 -11.49 1.23
CA LYS A 202 -10.65 -11.99 0.11
C LYS A 202 -9.23 -11.44 0.26
N ASP A 203 -8.22 -12.33 0.26
CA ASP A 203 -6.82 -11.99 0.59
C ASP A 203 -6.62 -11.50 2.05
N GLY A 204 -7.47 -11.99 2.96
CA GLY A 204 -7.37 -11.77 4.41
C GLY A 204 -6.08 -12.33 5.02
N PRO A 205 -5.76 -11.90 6.24
CA PRO A 205 -4.55 -12.32 6.94
C PRO A 205 -4.74 -13.67 7.64
N ASN A 206 -3.64 -14.30 8.05
CA ASN A 206 -3.63 -15.41 8.98
C ASN A 206 -3.82 -14.96 10.44
N LYS A 207 -3.54 -13.69 10.75
CA LYS A 207 -3.69 -13.10 12.07
C LYS A 207 -3.95 -11.60 11.98
N THR A 208 -4.79 -11.10 12.87
CA THR A 208 -4.98 -9.67 13.11
C THR A 208 -4.33 -9.25 14.42
N ILE A 209 -3.81 -8.04 14.48
CA ILE A 209 -3.18 -7.47 15.68
C ILE A 209 -3.74 -6.07 15.87
N LEU A 210 -4.24 -5.76 17.06
CA LEU A 210 -4.63 -4.40 17.43
C LEU A 210 -3.59 -3.85 18.41
N ALA A 211 -2.78 -2.91 17.95
CA ALA A 211 -1.75 -2.24 18.73
C ALA A 211 -2.26 -0.89 19.24
N THR A 212 -2.00 -0.54 20.50
CA THR A 212 -2.40 0.76 21.05
C THR A 212 -1.43 1.28 22.09
N THR A 213 -1.29 2.60 22.16
CA THR A 213 -0.59 3.31 23.24
C THR A 213 -1.43 3.46 24.52
N SER A 214 -2.67 2.96 24.50
CA SER A 214 -3.57 2.90 25.64
C SER A 214 -3.74 1.45 26.13
N THR A 215 -4.92 1.12 26.67
CA THR A 215 -5.30 -0.22 27.12
C THR A 215 -6.65 -0.64 26.53
N PHE A 216 -6.98 -1.91 26.64
CA PHE A 216 -8.27 -2.45 26.20
C PHE A 216 -9.29 -2.49 27.34
N THR A 217 -10.56 -2.30 26.99
CA THR A 217 -11.69 -2.56 27.91
C THR A 217 -11.77 -4.06 28.26
N SER A 218 -12.42 -4.41 29.37
CA SER A 218 -12.62 -5.81 29.75
C SER A 218 -13.40 -6.58 28.68
N GLY A 219 -14.46 -5.99 28.12
CA GLY A 219 -15.24 -6.61 27.04
C GLY A 219 -14.44 -6.83 25.74
N ALA A 220 -13.47 -5.94 25.44
CA ALA A 220 -12.55 -6.14 24.33
C ALA A 220 -11.64 -7.36 24.53
N LYS A 221 -11.11 -7.56 25.76
CA LYS A 221 -10.29 -8.73 26.09
C LYS A 221 -11.11 -10.02 26.11
N GLU A 222 -12.29 -9.98 26.73
CA GLU A 222 -13.22 -11.11 26.81
C GLU A 222 -13.66 -11.61 25.43
N PHE A 223 -13.89 -10.71 24.48
CA PHE A 223 -14.20 -11.08 23.10
C PHE A 223 -13.10 -11.95 22.47
N VAL A 224 -11.84 -11.56 22.61
CA VAL A 224 -10.71 -12.31 22.01
C VAL A 224 -10.51 -13.66 22.71
N GLU A 225 -10.72 -13.71 24.03
CA GLU A 225 -10.52 -14.93 24.82
C GLU A 225 -11.64 -15.96 24.62
N ASN A 226 -12.90 -15.52 24.50
CA ASN A 226 -14.07 -16.38 24.62
C ASN A 226 -15.02 -16.38 23.41
N GLU A 227 -15.01 -15.33 22.58
CA GLU A 227 -15.97 -15.16 21.47
C GLU A 227 -15.34 -15.30 20.08
N ALA A 228 -14.05 -14.97 19.92
CA ALA A 228 -13.34 -15.15 18.67
C ALA A 228 -13.31 -16.63 18.25
N ALA A 229 -13.43 -16.90 16.95
CA ALA A 229 -13.48 -18.26 16.42
C ALA A 229 -12.24 -19.08 16.80
N SER A 230 -11.09 -18.40 16.91
CA SER A 230 -9.86 -18.95 17.44
C SER A 230 -9.03 -17.87 18.13
N LYS A 231 -8.49 -18.20 19.31
CA LYS A 231 -7.54 -17.35 20.04
C LYS A 231 -6.23 -17.07 19.29
N TRP A 232 -5.99 -17.76 18.18
CA TRP A 232 -4.82 -17.56 17.33
C TRP A 232 -5.06 -16.51 16.25
N ASP A 233 -6.32 -16.15 16.01
CA ASP A 233 -6.71 -15.30 14.88
C ASP A 233 -6.47 -13.81 15.18
N MET A 234 -6.43 -13.45 16.47
CA MET A 234 -6.30 -12.06 16.90
C MET A 234 -5.38 -11.93 18.12
N ALA A 235 -4.54 -10.89 18.11
CA ALA A 235 -3.73 -10.47 19.25
C ALA A 235 -4.04 -9.01 19.64
N LEU A 236 -4.04 -8.74 20.94
CA LEU A 236 -4.17 -7.40 21.50
C LEU A 236 -2.82 -6.98 22.08
N ALA A 237 -2.27 -5.87 21.60
CA ALA A 237 -1.01 -5.31 22.07
C ALA A 237 -1.28 -3.94 22.69
N ASP A 238 -1.39 -3.90 24.02
CA ASP A 238 -1.54 -2.64 24.74
C ASP A 238 -0.19 -1.98 24.98
N TYR A 239 -0.18 -0.80 25.60
CA TYR A 239 1.03 -0.05 25.87
C TYR A 239 2.17 -0.93 26.44
N ASN A 240 1.87 -1.83 27.38
CA ASN A 240 2.91 -2.65 28.01
C ASN A 240 3.49 -3.69 27.05
N GLU A 241 2.67 -4.24 26.15
CA GLU A 241 3.16 -5.14 25.10
C GLU A 241 4.04 -4.38 24.10
N ILE A 242 3.67 -3.14 23.74
CA ILE A 242 4.52 -2.29 22.87
C ILE A 242 5.86 -1.99 23.55
N VAL A 243 5.88 -1.69 24.85
CA VAL A 243 7.13 -1.50 25.60
C VAL A 243 8.00 -2.76 25.56
N ARG A 244 7.42 -3.95 25.73
CA ARG A 244 8.18 -5.21 25.59
C ARG A 244 8.76 -5.38 24.19
N TRP A 245 7.99 -5.03 23.15
CA TRP A 245 8.49 -5.08 21.78
C TRP A 245 9.67 -4.13 21.54
N LEU A 246 9.63 -2.93 22.14
CA LEU A 246 10.75 -1.98 22.12
C LEU A 246 11.97 -2.52 22.89
N ASP A 247 11.77 -3.15 24.04
CA ASP A 247 12.86 -3.76 24.82
C ASP A 247 13.59 -4.85 24.02
N ASP A 248 12.81 -5.66 23.31
CA ASP A 248 13.28 -6.74 22.45
C ASP A 248 13.78 -6.27 21.06
N TYR A 249 13.67 -4.98 20.75
CA TYR A 249 14.18 -4.41 19.50
C TYR A 249 15.71 -4.46 19.50
N GLN A 250 16.26 -5.03 18.43
CA GLN A 250 17.67 -5.02 18.10
C GLN A 250 17.76 -4.47 16.68
N GLU A 251 18.55 -3.42 16.51
CA GLU A 251 18.78 -2.82 15.20
C GLU A 251 19.45 -3.86 14.28
N SER A 252 18.90 -4.02 13.08
CA SER A 252 19.28 -5.06 12.12
C SER A 252 20.43 -4.64 11.22
#